data_AF-A0A8C6MG76-F1
#
_entry.id   AF-A0A8C6MG76-F1
#
_cell.length_a   1.000
_cell.length_b   1.000
_cell.length_c   1.000
_cell.angle_alpha   90.00
_cell.angle_beta   90.00
_cell.angle_gamma   90.00
#
_symmetry.space_group_name_H-M   'P 1'
#
loop_
_entity.id
_entity.type
_entity.pdbx_description
1 polymer ?
#
loop_
_entity_poly.entity_id
_entity_poly.type
_entity_poly.pdbx_seq_one_letter_code
_entity_poly.pdbx_strand_id
1 'polypeptide(L)'
;MGSLGSRFQSPSQGPEESAEGTSSSRKHACECKKRKRNAQCDCESEQEEEDDILDTPRRQVTPKDLIHKNSPAHYQFLYLNFLFIYLFIYLQSGYFSSMFSGSWKESNMMEINLEIPDQNIDAEALQVVFGSLYRDDVLIKPSRVICILAAACMLQLDGLIQQCGETMKENISAKTVCGYYACASIYGLDSVMKKCLEWLLNNLMTHQNVELLKELGVDVMQQLIQSSDLFVMQVEMDVYTALKKWMFLQLNPSWDGPIKQLLADADTWLCKRRSDLCEKEPFLNTEEGAAFCSVFKLVRLQHIINDLASARILERDNILPPEWLTTMYKNQWFAMLRTEFDNDNGPQVSNKDEFELNSMRCGRKLSKDGDYCWRWTGFNFGFDLLVTYTNRFIVFKRNTLSQPCGGAVSLQPRRHLAYRLRLASFDSRGKLVCSRSTGYQLLTLEKDQEYVVMNLDSRLLSFPLYVCCNFLYTSPPSDHRPDSSEQSSAARSVS
;
A
#
# COMPACT_ATOMS: atom_id res chain seq x y z
N MET A 1 14.04 -40.27 -21.44
CA MET A 1 13.96 -41.43 -20.53
C MET A 1 14.64 -41.04 -19.22
N GLY A 2 13.94 -41.25 -18.09
CA GLY A 2 14.49 -41.63 -16.77
C GLY A 2 15.48 -40.72 -16.02
N SER A 3 14.95 -40.01 -15.02
CA SER A 3 15.37 -39.94 -13.60
C SER A 3 16.86 -39.75 -13.22
N LEU A 4 17.13 -38.76 -12.35
CA LEU A 4 17.48 -38.99 -10.93
C LEU A 4 17.76 -37.67 -10.20
N GLY A 5 16.99 -37.41 -9.14
CA GLY A 5 17.26 -36.35 -8.16
C GLY A 5 18.17 -36.85 -7.03
N SER A 6 18.85 -35.92 -6.37
CA SER A 6 19.55 -36.16 -5.10
C SER A 6 19.38 -34.94 -4.20
N ARG A 7 18.89 -35.23 -2.99
CA ARG A 7 18.45 -34.32 -1.93
C ARG A 7 19.53 -34.34 -0.85
N PHE A 8 20.08 -33.18 -0.46
CA PHE A 8 21.00 -33.09 0.67
C PHE A 8 20.24 -33.00 1.99
N GLN A 9 20.57 -33.89 2.93
CA GLN A 9 20.07 -33.97 4.29
C GLN A 9 20.92 -33.11 5.25
N SER A 10 20.25 -32.50 6.22
CA SER A 10 20.76 -31.88 7.44
C SER A 10 20.95 -32.92 8.57
N PRO A 11 21.87 -32.74 9.53
CA PRO A 11 21.97 -33.63 10.69
C PRO A 11 21.28 -33.05 11.92
N SER A 12 20.58 -33.90 12.68
CA SER A 12 20.26 -33.64 14.08
C SER A 12 20.19 -34.94 14.89
N GLN A 13 20.92 -34.90 16.01
CA GLN A 13 20.67 -35.50 17.32
C GLN A 13 20.87 -37.02 17.56
N GLY A 14 21.64 -37.27 18.64
CA GLY A 14 21.61 -38.49 19.46
C GLY A 14 21.00 -38.18 20.85
N PRO A 15 20.88 -39.18 21.75
CA PRO A 15 19.56 -39.64 22.18
C PRO A 15 19.27 -39.64 23.70
N GLU A 16 17.96 -39.75 23.98
CA GLU A 16 17.22 -40.53 25.01
C GLU A 16 17.66 -40.58 26.49
N GLU A 17 16.69 -40.31 27.39
CA GLU A 17 16.04 -41.28 28.31
C GLU A 17 15.01 -40.52 29.20
N SER A 18 13.69 -40.76 29.09
CA SER A 18 12.85 -41.82 29.67
C SER A 18 12.36 -41.54 31.10
N ALA A 19 11.03 -41.49 31.30
CA ALA A 19 10.27 -42.14 32.37
C ALA A 19 8.88 -41.50 32.60
N GLU A 20 7.95 -42.38 32.98
CA GLU A 20 6.49 -42.31 33.06
C GLU A 20 5.93 -41.43 34.20
N GLY A 21 4.61 -41.17 34.19
CA GLY A 21 3.90 -40.86 35.44
C GLY A 21 2.59 -40.08 35.34
N THR A 22 1.49 -40.75 35.64
CA THR A 22 0.09 -40.35 35.59
C THR A 22 -0.36 -39.40 36.74
N SER A 23 -1.36 -38.56 36.43
CA SER A 23 -2.53 -38.18 37.27
C SER A 23 -2.51 -37.01 38.27
N SER A 24 -3.61 -36.24 38.17
CA SER A 24 -4.44 -35.67 39.23
C SER A 24 -4.32 -34.18 39.64
N SER A 25 -5.50 -33.67 39.97
CA SER A 25 -5.99 -32.32 40.28
C SER A 25 -5.45 -31.61 41.53
N ARG A 26 -5.53 -30.27 41.55
CA ARG A 26 -6.15 -29.38 42.60
C ARG A 26 -5.71 -27.92 42.37
N LYS A 27 -6.63 -26.96 42.11
CA LYS A 27 -7.30 -26.04 43.07
C LYS A 27 -6.39 -25.48 44.19
N HIS A 28 -6.19 -24.16 44.21
CA HIS A 28 -5.94 -23.41 45.44
C HIS A 28 -6.77 -22.15 45.53
N ALA A 29 -7.46 -22.04 46.67
CA ALA A 29 -8.33 -20.96 47.10
C ALA A 29 -7.72 -20.25 48.32
N CYS A 30 -8.20 -19.02 48.50
CA CYS A 30 -8.15 -18.11 49.64
C CYS A 30 -7.94 -18.73 51.05
N GLU A 31 -7.13 -18.08 51.88
CA GLU A 31 -7.15 -18.25 53.34
C GLU A 31 -7.08 -16.88 54.03
N CYS A 32 -8.16 -16.51 54.72
CA CYS A 32 -8.26 -15.37 55.61
C CYS A 32 -8.50 -15.92 57.03
N LYS A 33 -7.63 -15.60 58.00
CA LYS A 33 -7.73 -16.10 59.39
C LYS A 33 -8.19 -15.01 60.36
N LYS A 34 -9.21 -15.43 61.12
CA LYS A 34 -10.05 -14.76 62.13
C LYS A 34 -9.29 -14.15 63.32
N ARG A 35 -9.86 -13.08 63.92
CA ARG A 35 -10.23 -13.03 65.35
C ARG A 35 -11.26 -11.94 65.67
N LYS A 36 -12.24 -12.30 66.54
CA LYS A 36 -13.40 -11.53 67.07
C LYS A 36 -13.01 -10.62 68.24
N ARG A 37 -13.63 -9.43 68.38
CA ARG A 37 -14.54 -9.01 69.49
C ARG A 37 -14.83 -7.48 69.47
N ASN A 38 -16.05 -7.13 69.89
CA ASN A 38 -16.61 -5.79 70.13
C ASN A 38 -15.70 -4.84 70.94
N ALA A 39 -15.61 -3.57 70.53
CA ALA A 39 -15.88 -2.35 71.32
C ALA A 39 -15.35 -1.09 70.59
N GLN A 40 -16.05 0.01 70.78
CA GLN A 40 -15.98 1.30 70.08
C GLN A 40 -14.95 2.25 70.71
N CYS A 41 -14.30 3.10 69.90
CA CYS A 41 -13.69 4.34 70.39
C CYS A 41 -13.69 5.38 69.26
N ASP A 42 -14.28 6.53 69.60
CA ASP A 42 -14.41 7.77 68.86
C ASP A 42 -13.18 8.68 69.07
N CYS A 43 -13.20 9.86 68.42
CA CYS A 43 -12.39 11.08 68.59
C CYS A 43 -11.16 11.20 67.64
N GLU A 44 -10.89 12.27 66.88
CA GLU A 44 -11.40 13.65 66.67
C GLU A 44 -10.70 14.17 65.37
N SER A 45 -11.41 14.63 64.31
CA SER A 45 -11.62 16.04 63.88
C SER A 45 -10.34 16.90 63.77
N GLU A 46 -9.90 17.40 62.62
CA GLU A 46 -10.23 18.66 61.91
C GLU A 46 -9.10 18.83 60.84
N GLN A 47 -9.19 19.43 59.64
CA GLN A 47 -9.96 20.57 59.11
C GLN A 47 -9.87 20.55 57.56
N GLU A 48 -10.93 21.05 56.94
CA GLU A 48 -11.08 21.35 55.51
C GLU A 48 -10.41 22.70 55.16
N GLU A 49 -9.86 22.82 53.95
CA GLU A 49 -9.80 24.09 53.23
C GLU A 49 -10.63 23.93 51.95
N GLU A 50 -11.78 24.61 51.92
CA GLU A 50 -12.58 24.90 50.73
C GLU A 50 -11.82 25.87 49.83
N ASP A 51 -11.71 25.54 48.54
CA ASP A 51 -11.61 26.54 47.49
C ASP A 51 -12.86 26.42 46.60
N ASP A 52 -13.61 27.52 46.64
CA ASP A 52 -14.94 27.75 46.09
C ASP A 52 -14.88 27.80 44.55
N ILE A 53 -15.38 26.76 43.86
CA ILE A 53 -15.65 26.80 42.42
C ILE A 53 -17.14 26.53 42.21
N LEU A 54 -17.85 27.64 41.95
CA LEU A 54 -19.22 27.77 41.45
C LEU A 54 -19.73 26.50 40.74
N ASP A 55 -20.61 25.79 41.44
CA ASP A 55 -21.35 24.64 40.92
C ASP A 55 -22.43 25.13 39.94
N THR A 56 -22.06 25.32 38.67
CA THR A 56 -23.06 25.39 37.59
C THR A 56 -23.58 23.98 37.32
N PRO A 57 -24.89 23.71 37.43
CA PRO A 57 -25.43 22.38 37.21
C PRO A 57 -25.29 22.02 35.74
N ARG A 58 -24.27 21.23 35.40
CA ARG A 58 -24.19 20.53 34.11
C ARG A 58 -25.27 19.45 34.13
N ARG A 59 -26.46 19.78 33.64
CA ARG A 59 -27.46 18.77 33.23
C ARG A 59 -26.81 17.88 32.17
N GLN A 60 -26.40 16.68 32.57
CA GLN A 60 -26.09 15.61 31.61
C GLN A 60 -27.40 15.19 30.95
N VAL A 61 -27.72 15.80 29.80
CA VAL A 61 -28.76 15.28 28.92
C VAL A 61 -28.19 14.05 28.23
N THR A 62 -28.76 12.89 28.54
CA THR A 62 -28.43 11.64 27.86
C THR A 62 -29.06 11.62 26.46
N PRO A 63 -28.32 11.33 25.37
CA PRO A 63 -28.85 11.30 24.00
C PRO A 63 -29.98 10.30 23.74
N LYS A 64 -30.32 9.44 24.72
CA LYS A 64 -31.37 8.42 24.58
C LYS A 64 -32.78 9.02 24.51
N ASP A 65 -32.97 10.24 24.99
CA ASP A 65 -34.30 10.86 25.07
C ASP A 65 -34.69 11.67 23.81
N LEU A 66 -33.79 11.80 22.82
CA LEU A 66 -34.02 12.64 21.63
C LEU A 66 -34.47 11.91 20.36
N ILE A 67 -34.38 10.58 20.29
CA ILE A 67 -34.59 9.84 19.03
C ILE A 67 -35.65 8.75 19.25
N HIS A 68 -36.84 8.93 18.68
CA HIS A 68 -37.87 7.89 18.60
C HIS A 68 -37.83 7.22 17.21
N LYS A 69 -37.75 5.89 17.19
CA LYS A 69 -37.62 5.10 15.95
C LYS A 69 -39.00 4.59 15.55
N ASN A 70 -39.62 5.22 14.55
CA ASN A 70 -40.97 4.83 14.07
C ASN A 70 -40.93 3.86 12.86
N SER A 71 -39.82 3.77 12.12
CA SER A 71 -39.62 2.87 10.97
C SER A 71 -38.13 2.87 10.54
N PRO A 72 -37.58 1.87 9.81
CA PRO A 72 -36.20 1.90 9.32
C PRO A 72 -35.80 3.14 8.51
N ALA A 73 -36.76 3.90 7.98
CA ALA A 73 -36.52 5.09 7.15
C ALA A 73 -36.89 6.44 7.81
N HIS A 74 -37.42 6.45 9.05
CA HIS A 74 -37.92 7.68 9.68
C HIS A 74 -37.48 7.80 11.15
N TYR A 75 -36.79 8.90 11.46
CA TYR A 75 -36.41 9.28 12.83
C TYR A 75 -37.16 10.54 13.26
N GLN A 76 -37.77 10.48 14.45
CA GLN A 76 -38.58 11.56 15.01
C GLN A 76 -37.88 12.15 16.24
N PHE A 77 -37.75 13.46 16.28
CA PHE A 77 -37.07 14.20 17.35
C PHE A 77 -38.10 14.70 18.38
N LEU A 78 -37.90 14.39 19.67
CA LEU A 78 -38.69 14.96 20.77
C LEU A 78 -37.78 15.83 21.67
N TYR A 79 -38.16 17.09 21.91
CA TYR A 79 -37.35 18.05 22.66
C TYR A 79 -37.93 18.41 24.03
N LEU A 80 -37.06 18.46 25.04
CA LEU A 80 -37.26 19.14 26.33
C LEU A 80 -36.37 20.41 26.37
N ASN A 81 -37.01 21.57 26.55
CA ASN A 81 -36.50 22.97 26.57
C ASN A 81 -36.01 23.56 25.22
N PHE A 82 -36.92 24.32 24.59
CA PHE A 82 -36.95 24.68 23.17
C PHE A 82 -35.90 25.70 22.66
N LEU A 83 -35.46 26.67 23.47
CA LEU A 83 -34.73 27.84 22.92
C LEU A 83 -33.20 27.65 22.83
N PHE A 84 -32.59 27.01 23.83
CA PHE A 84 -31.13 26.83 23.89
C PHE A 84 -30.63 25.77 22.91
N ILE A 85 -31.40 24.70 22.72
CA ILE A 85 -31.02 23.59 21.85
C ILE A 85 -31.15 23.99 20.37
N TYR A 86 -32.20 24.74 20.02
CA TYR A 86 -32.36 25.29 18.68
C TYR A 86 -31.16 26.15 18.29
N LEU A 87 -30.75 27.08 19.16
CA LEU A 87 -29.61 27.96 18.88
C LEU A 87 -28.28 27.18 18.79
N PHE A 88 -28.07 26.19 19.65
CA PHE A 88 -26.83 25.41 19.67
C PHE A 88 -26.68 24.52 18.42
N ILE A 89 -27.75 23.79 18.06
CA ILE A 89 -27.78 22.94 16.86
C ILE A 89 -27.72 23.80 15.59
N TYR A 90 -28.40 24.94 15.60
CA TYR A 90 -28.37 25.94 14.52
C TYR A 90 -26.96 26.46 14.24
N LEU A 91 -26.18 26.76 15.29
CA LEU A 91 -24.83 27.33 15.14
C LEU A 91 -23.76 26.29 14.75
N GLN A 92 -23.99 25.00 15.04
CA GLN A 92 -22.97 23.96 14.91
C GLN A 92 -23.12 23.10 13.65
N SER A 93 -24.28 23.13 12.98
CA SER A 93 -24.56 22.33 11.77
C SER A 93 -24.93 23.23 10.60
N GLY A 94 -24.17 23.15 9.50
CA GLY A 94 -24.49 23.87 8.27
C GLY A 94 -25.87 23.50 7.70
N TYR A 95 -26.27 22.23 7.86
CA TYR A 95 -27.55 21.72 7.41
C TYR A 95 -28.72 22.36 8.17
N PHE A 96 -28.68 22.31 9.50
CA PHE A 96 -29.74 22.92 10.32
C PHE A 96 -29.71 24.44 10.26
N SER A 97 -28.52 25.05 10.19
CA SER A 97 -28.41 26.48 9.91
C SER A 97 -29.19 26.83 8.65
N SER A 98 -28.95 26.13 7.54
CA SER A 98 -29.63 26.39 6.26
C SER A 98 -31.14 26.13 6.30
N MET A 99 -31.57 25.07 7.00
CA MET A 99 -32.99 24.71 7.15
C MET A 99 -33.77 25.74 7.98
N PHE A 100 -33.16 26.28 9.03
CA PHE A 100 -33.80 27.21 9.94
C PHE A 100 -33.55 28.68 9.60
N SER A 101 -32.52 28.97 8.81
CA SER A 101 -32.28 30.31 8.27
C SER A 101 -33.11 30.51 7.00
N GLY A 102 -34.06 31.44 7.02
CA GLY A 102 -34.77 31.89 5.82
C GLY A 102 -36.28 31.63 5.84
N SER A 103 -36.85 31.38 4.66
CA SER A 103 -38.30 31.31 4.41
C SER A 103 -38.80 29.88 4.21
N TRP A 104 -38.08 28.89 4.75
CA TRP A 104 -38.45 27.48 4.64
C TRP A 104 -39.64 27.16 5.55
N LYS A 105 -40.44 26.16 5.18
CA LYS A 105 -41.64 25.78 5.95
C LYS A 105 -41.23 25.25 7.33
N GLU A 106 -40.11 24.56 7.37
CA GLU A 106 -39.45 23.92 8.50
C GLU A 106 -39.07 24.93 9.59
N SER A 107 -38.80 26.19 9.23
CA SER A 107 -38.39 27.24 10.17
C SER A 107 -39.47 27.59 11.21
N ASN A 108 -40.75 27.27 10.93
CA ASN A 108 -41.88 27.49 11.83
C ASN A 108 -42.47 26.18 12.39
N MET A 109 -41.82 25.03 12.13
CA MET A 109 -42.30 23.73 12.60
C MET A 109 -41.76 23.40 14.00
N MET A 110 -42.60 22.76 14.81
CA MET A 110 -42.22 22.21 16.11
C MET A 110 -41.56 20.83 15.99
N GLU A 111 -41.76 20.15 14.86
CA GLU A 111 -41.28 18.80 14.60
C GLU A 111 -40.85 18.68 13.13
N ILE A 112 -39.73 17.99 12.88
CA ILE A 112 -39.14 17.83 11.54
C ILE A 112 -38.85 16.35 11.31
N ASN A 113 -39.26 15.87 10.15
CA ASN A 113 -38.92 14.55 9.68
C ASN A 113 -37.67 14.63 8.82
N LEU A 114 -36.57 14.01 9.27
CA LEU A 114 -35.33 13.93 8.51
C LEU A 114 -35.38 12.73 7.57
N GLU A 115 -35.27 13.00 6.27
CA GLU A 115 -35.06 11.97 5.26
C GLU A 115 -33.58 11.63 5.17
N ILE A 116 -33.25 10.34 5.20
CA ILE A 116 -31.88 9.83 5.17
C ILE A 116 -31.69 9.06 3.86
N PRO A 117 -31.18 9.71 2.80
CA PRO A 117 -31.04 9.07 1.50
C PRO A 117 -29.83 8.12 1.42
N ASP A 118 -28.84 8.30 2.30
CA ASP A 118 -27.60 7.53 2.29
C ASP A 118 -27.74 6.23 3.11
N GLN A 119 -27.60 5.09 2.45
CA GLN A 119 -27.71 3.76 3.06
C GLN A 119 -26.59 3.44 4.05
N ASN A 120 -25.49 4.18 4.03
CA ASN A 120 -24.41 4.03 5.00
C ASN A 120 -24.77 4.63 6.37
N ILE A 121 -25.84 5.43 6.47
CA ILE A 121 -26.28 6.07 7.70
C ILE A 121 -27.24 5.15 8.46
N ASP A 122 -26.89 4.85 9.72
CA ASP A 122 -27.75 4.11 10.64
C ASP A 122 -28.09 4.88 11.92
N ALA A 123 -29.01 4.32 12.71
CA ALA A 123 -29.52 4.94 13.93
C ALA A 123 -28.42 5.31 14.93
N GLU A 124 -27.42 4.44 15.06
CA GLU A 124 -26.35 4.62 16.03
C GLU A 124 -25.39 5.71 15.57
N ALA A 125 -25.08 5.76 14.26
CA ALA A 125 -24.29 6.83 13.68
C ALA A 125 -24.94 8.19 13.93
N LEU A 126 -26.25 8.31 13.69
CA LEU A 126 -27.00 9.53 14.00
C LEU A 126 -26.96 9.87 15.50
N GLN A 127 -27.13 8.88 16.38
CA GLN A 127 -27.03 9.14 17.82
C GLN A 127 -25.65 9.66 18.23
N VAL A 128 -24.57 9.13 17.64
CA VAL A 128 -23.21 9.61 17.87
C VAL A 128 -23.04 11.04 17.35
N VAL A 129 -23.51 11.30 16.13
CA VAL A 129 -23.41 12.60 15.49
C VAL A 129 -24.22 13.66 16.24
N PHE A 130 -25.48 13.38 16.61
CA PHE A 130 -26.26 14.29 17.44
C PHE A 130 -25.64 14.45 18.83
N GLY A 131 -25.06 13.38 19.39
CA GLY A 131 -24.31 13.46 20.64
C GLY A 131 -23.10 14.41 20.57
N SER A 132 -22.45 14.49 19.40
CA SER A 132 -21.32 15.42 19.15
C SER A 132 -21.73 16.88 19.25
N LEU A 133 -22.99 17.21 18.97
CA LEU A 133 -23.50 18.58 19.09
C LEU A 133 -23.61 19.04 20.54
N TYR A 134 -23.38 18.17 21.53
CA TYR A 134 -23.42 18.54 22.95
C TYR A 134 -22.08 18.29 23.66
N ARG A 135 -21.09 17.73 22.96
CA ARG A 135 -19.80 17.32 23.52
C ARG A 135 -18.70 17.53 22.51
N ASP A 136 -17.65 18.24 22.92
CA ASP A 136 -16.50 18.52 22.04
C ASP A 136 -15.72 17.25 21.66
N ASP A 137 -15.72 16.24 22.55
CA ASP A 137 -15.03 14.96 22.33
C ASP A 137 -15.99 13.80 22.03
N VAL A 138 -15.84 13.23 20.84
CA VAL A 138 -16.57 12.03 20.39
C VAL A 138 -15.61 10.88 20.18
N LEU A 139 -15.85 9.76 20.86
CA LEU A 139 -15.07 8.54 20.62
C LEU A 139 -15.54 7.87 19.33
N ILE A 140 -14.78 8.05 18.25
CA ILE A 140 -15.05 7.44 16.95
C ILE A 140 -14.38 6.06 16.89
N LYS A 141 -15.19 4.99 16.86
CA LYS A 141 -14.68 3.63 16.68
C LYS A 141 -14.30 3.38 15.21
N PRO A 142 -13.11 2.83 14.89
CA PRO A 142 -12.70 2.57 13.50
C PRO A 142 -13.65 1.67 12.71
N SER A 143 -14.41 0.78 13.37
CA SER A 143 -15.39 -0.09 12.72
C SER A 143 -16.70 0.62 12.33
N ARG A 144 -16.96 1.82 12.87
CA ARG A 144 -18.18 2.60 12.64
C ARG A 144 -17.92 3.94 11.95
N VAL A 145 -16.65 4.28 11.73
CA VAL A 145 -16.22 5.58 11.19
C VAL A 145 -16.85 5.90 9.84
N ILE A 146 -17.12 4.89 8.99
CA ILE A 146 -17.79 5.09 7.69
C ILE A 146 -19.22 5.61 7.89
N CYS A 147 -20.01 4.96 8.75
CA CYS A 147 -21.40 5.36 9.02
C CYS A 147 -21.47 6.74 9.71
N ILE A 148 -20.54 6.99 10.65
CA ILE A 148 -20.46 8.29 11.35
C ILE A 148 -20.07 9.39 10.36
N LEU A 149 -19.11 9.13 9.46
CA LEU A 149 -18.72 10.09 8.42
C LEU A 149 -19.90 10.41 7.50
N ALA A 150 -20.63 9.40 7.03
CA ALA A 150 -21.81 9.59 6.19
C ALA A 150 -22.83 10.55 6.84
N ALA A 151 -23.14 10.29 8.11
CA ALA A 151 -24.06 11.11 8.90
C ALA A 151 -23.52 12.52 9.17
N ALA A 152 -22.23 12.66 9.46
CA ALA A 152 -21.57 13.95 9.66
C ALA A 152 -21.55 14.80 8.36
N CYS A 153 -21.35 14.16 7.20
CA CYS A 153 -21.45 14.82 5.89
C CYS A 153 -22.88 15.29 5.60
N MET A 154 -23.88 14.44 5.84
CA MET A 154 -25.30 14.80 5.66
C MET A 154 -25.67 16.02 6.50
N LEU A 155 -25.20 16.08 7.75
CA LEU A 155 -25.47 17.18 8.68
C LEU A 155 -24.45 18.32 8.61
N GLN A 156 -23.50 18.27 7.67
CA GLN A 156 -22.47 19.29 7.44
C GLN A 156 -21.71 19.68 8.73
N LEU A 157 -21.16 18.68 9.42
CA LEU A 157 -20.36 18.85 10.63
C LEU A 157 -18.87 18.72 10.34
N ASP A 158 -18.26 19.78 9.81
CA ASP A 158 -16.88 19.76 9.31
C ASP A 158 -15.85 19.29 10.35
N GLY A 159 -16.00 19.71 11.61
CA GLY A 159 -15.13 19.27 12.70
C GLY A 159 -15.16 17.74 12.91
N LEU A 160 -16.36 17.15 12.86
CA LEU A 160 -16.52 15.70 13.01
C LEU A 160 -16.06 14.94 11.75
N ILE A 161 -16.28 15.51 10.56
CA ILE A 161 -15.75 14.98 9.29
C ILE A 161 -14.22 14.90 9.36
N GLN A 162 -13.55 15.95 9.85
CA GLN A 162 -12.10 15.97 10.03
C GLN A 162 -11.63 14.89 11.02
N GLN A 163 -12.29 14.75 12.18
CA GLN A 163 -11.97 13.72 13.17
C GLN A 163 -12.16 12.30 12.62
N CYS A 164 -13.22 12.06 11.82
CA CYS A 164 -13.40 10.81 11.09
C CYS A 164 -12.23 10.54 10.14
N GLY A 165 -11.80 11.56 9.40
CA GLY A 165 -10.65 11.47 8.49
C GLY A 165 -9.34 11.12 9.19
N GLU A 166 -9.04 11.73 10.34
CA GLU A 166 -7.86 11.35 11.15
C GLU A 166 -7.97 9.91 11.66
N THR A 167 -9.12 9.54 12.20
CA THR A 167 -9.37 8.17 12.69
C THR A 167 -9.16 7.13 11.59
N MET A 168 -9.63 7.41 10.36
CA MET A 168 -9.41 6.56 9.20
C MET A 168 -7.92 6.44 8.86
N LYS A 169 -7.18 7.57 8.77
CA LYS A 169 -5.75 7.58 8.44
C LYS A 169 -4.90 6.81 9.44
N GLU A 170 -5.23 6.89 10.72
CA GLU A 170 -4.53 6.15 11.78
C GLU A 170 -4.81 4.64 11.75
N ASN A 171 -5.94 4.24 11.16
CA ASN A 171 -6.45 2.87 11.21
C ASN A 171 -6.50 2.14 9.86
N ILE A 172 -5.76 2.60 8.87
CA ILE A 172 -5.61 1.89 7.58
C ILE A 172 -4.94 0.52 7.80
N SER A 173 -5.50 -0.50 7.17
CA SER A 173 -5.01 -1.89 7.18
C SER A 173 -5.54 -2.65 5.97
N ALA A 174 -5.07 -3.87 5.74
CA ALA A 174 -5.55 -4.72 4.64
C ALA A 174 -7.08 -4.94 4.65
N LYS A 175 -7.73 -4.88 5.83
CA LYS A 175 -9.19 -5.06 5.97
C LYS A 175 -10.00 -3.78 5.79
N THR A 176 -9.37 -2.62 5.95
CA THR A 176 -10.07 -1.33 6.01
C THR A 176 -9.76 -0.44 4.81
N VAL A 177 -8.62 -0.65 4.14
CA VAL A 177 -8.10 0.26 3.12
C VAL A 177 -9.04 0.44 1.92
N CYS A 178 -9.64 -0.63 1.40
CA CYS A 178 -10.56 -0.55 0.27
C CYS A 178 -11.85 0.18 0.66
N GLY A 179 -12.45 -0.19 1.80
CA GLY A 179 -13.63 0.48 2.33
C GLY A 179 -13.39 1.97 2.62
N TYR A 180 -12.26 2.31 3.24
CA TYR A 180 -11.89 3.70 3.51
C TYR A 180 -11.60 4.48 2.22
N TYR A 181 -10.94 3.88 1.23
CA TYR A 181 -10.71 4.53 -0.06
C TYR A 181 -12.03 4.82 -0.79
N ALA A 182 -12.93 3.83 -0.88
CA ALA A 182 -14.24 4.00 -1.52
C ALA A 182 -15.09 5.06 -0.82
N CYS A 183 -15.16 5.00 0.51
CA CYS A 183 -15.88 5.96 1.34
C CYS A 183 -15.29 7.38 1.21
N ALA A 184 -13.96 7.53 1.25
CA ALA A 184 -13.30 8.81 1.06
C ALA A 184 -13.54 9.40 -0.33
N SER A 185 -13.66 8.56 -1.36
CA SER A 185 -14.04 9.00 -2.72
C SER A 185 -15.49 9.49 -2.79
N ILE A 186 -16.42 8.86 -2.07
CA ILE A 186 -17.84 9.25 -2.06
C ILE A 186 -18.03 10.59 -1.31
N TYR A 187 -17.38 10.74 -0.16
CA TYR A 187 -17.56 11.91 0.71
C TYR A 187 -16.51 13.02 0.50
N GLY A 188 -15.58 12.87 -0.45
CA GLY A 188 -14.61 13.90 -0.83
C GLY A 188 -13.42 14.10 0.14
N LEU A 189 -12.96 13.04 0.82
CA LEU A 189 -11.81 13.09 1.74
C LEU A 189 -10.50 12.75 1.02
N ASP A 190 -10.01 13.67 0.18
CA ASP A 190 -8.79 13.47 -0.63
C ASP A 190 -7.55 13.05 0.19
N SER A 191 -7.40 13.60 1.40
CA SER A 191 -6.26 13.26 2.26
C SER A 191 -6.29 11.80 2.73
N VAL A 192 -7.49 11.25 2.95
CA VAL A 192 -7.68 9.83 3.30
C VAL A 192 -7.43 8.97 2.07
N MET A 193 -7.96 9.36 0.90
CA MET A 193 -7.71 8.64 -0.37
C MET A 193 -6.22 8.51 -0.66
N LYS A 194 -5.46 9.61 -0.55
CA LYS A 194 -4.00 9.61 -0.74
C LYS A 194 -3.31 8.67 0.24
N LYS A 195 -3.69 8.66 1.51
CA LYS A 195 -3.11 7.75 2.52
C LYS A 195 -3.46 6.29 2.29
N CYS A 196 -4.67 5.98 1.80
CA CYS A 196 -5.04 4.64 1.39
C CYS A 196 -4.19 4.16 0.19
N LEU A 197 -4.01 5.01 -0.83
CA LEU A 197 -3.15 4.69 -1.97
C LEU A 197 -1.68 4.50 -1.56
N GLU A 198 -1.13 5.38 -0.71
CA GLU A 198 0.22 5.21 -0.16
C GLU A 198 0.37 3.89 0.60
N TRP A 199 -0.64 3.50 1.40
CA TRP A 199 -0.62 2.22 2.09
C TRP A 199 -0.64 1.05 1.09
N LEU A 200 -1.47 1.10 0.06
CA LEU A 200 -1.55 0.08 -0.99
C LEU A 200 -0.24 -0.05 -1.78
N LEU A 201 0.37 1.07 -2.17
CA LEU A 201 1.66 1.08 -2.89
C LEU A 201 2.77 0.37 -2.10
N ASN A 202 2.75 0.52 -0.78
CA ASN A 202 3.71 -0.10 0.12
C ASN A 202 3.41 -1.57 0.42
N ASN A 203 2.13 -1.97 0.40
CA ASN A 203 1.67 -3.26 0.93
C ASN A 203 1.22 -4.29 -0.10
N LEU A 204 0.81 -3.86 -1.30
CA LEU A 204 0.28 -4.76 -2.35
C LEU A 204 1.23 -5.93 -2.65
N MET A 205 2.54 -5.66 -2.70
CA MET A 205 3.56 -6.65 -3.04
C MET A 205 4.27 -7.25 -1.80
N THR A 206 4.27 -6.54 -0.67
CA THR A 206 5.00 -6.97 0.54
C THR A 206 4.13 -7.84 1.46
N HIS A 207 2.82 -7.60 1.48
CA HIS A 207 1.84 -8.27 2.35
C HIS A 207 0.62 -8.73 1.54
N GLN A 208 0.84 -9.53 0.49
CA GLN A 208 -0.24 -10.07 -0.35
C GLN A 208 -1.29 -10.80 0.49
N ASN A 209 -2.55 -10.43 0.29
CA ASN A 209 -3.72 -11.00 0.94
C ASN A 209 -4.80 -11.25 -0.12
N VAL A 210 -5.43 -12.43 -0.07
CA VAL A 210 -6.49 -12.84 -1.01
C VAL A 210 -7.67 -11.88 -0.99
N GLU A 211 -8.18 -11.54 0.19
CA GLU A 211 -9.35 -10.67 0.35
C GLU A 211 -9.05 -9.26 -0.17
N LEU A 212 -7.85 -8.75 0.14
CA LEU A 212 -7.40 -7.46 -0.39
C LEU A 212 -7.37 -7.47 -1.92
N LEU A 213 -6.84 -8.53 -2.55
CA LEU A 213 -6.81 -8.64 -4.01
C LEU A 213 -8.21 -8.75 -4.62
N LYS A 214 -9.16 -9.43 -3.96
CA LYS A 214 -10.55 -9.50 -4.43
C LYS A 214 -11.26 -8.14 -4.38
N GLU A 215 -11.02 -7.36 -3.33
CA GLU A 215 -11.65 -6.05 -3.14
C GLU A 215 -11.09 -4.96 -4.05
N LEU A 216 -9.87 -5.12 -4.59
CA LEU A 216 -9.24 -4.15 -5.46
C LEU A 216 -9.86 -4.18 -6.87
N GLY A 217 -10.63 -3.14 -7.20
CA GLY A 217 -11.15 -2.92 -8.55
C GLY A 217 -10.07 -2.49 -9.56
N VAL A 218 -10.45 -2.50 -10.84
CA VAL A 218 -9.57 -2.18 -11.98
C VAL A 218 -8.95 -0.78 -11.85
N ASP A 219 -9.74 0.23 -11.48
CA ASP A 219 -9.27 1.63 -11.42
C ASP A 219 -8.17 1.83 -10.37
N VAL A 220 -8.34 1.25 -9.18
CA VAL A 220 -7.34 1.34 -8.12
C VAL A 220 -6.11 0.54 -8.51
N MET A 221 -6.27 -0.67 -9.05
CA MET A 221 -5.14 -1.47 -9.53
C MET A 221 -4.34 -0.74 -10.60
N GLN A 222 -5.01 -0.10 -11.56
CA GLN A 222 -4.37 0.72 -12.60
C GLN A 222 -3.49 1.81 -11.99
N GLN A 223 -4.00 2.58 -11.02
CA GLN A 223 -3.23 3.62 -10.32
C GLN A 223 -2.00 3.05 -9.60
N LEU A 224 -2.14 1.87 -8.97
CA LEU A 224 -1.04 1.23 -8.25
C LEU A 224 0.07 0.76 -9.20
N ILE A 225 -0.27 0.12 -10.32
CA ILE A 225 0.73 -0.39 -11.28
C ILE A 225 1.39 0.74 -12.06
N GLN A 226 0.67 1.80 -12.38
CA GLN A 226 1.22 2.98 -13.06
C GLN A 226 2.29 3.68 -12.20
N SER A 227 2.09 3.69 -10.89
CA SER A 227 2.97 4.40 -9.97
C SER A 227 4.39 3.84 -9.95
N SER A 228 5.36 4.76 -10.08
CA SER A 228 6.78 4.46 -9.86
C SER A 228 7.05 4.09 -8.39
N ASP A 229 6.15 4.50 -7.49
CA ASP A 229 6.25 4.30 -6.04
C ASP A 229 5.79 2.93 -5.55
N LEU A 230 5.26 2.07 -6.42
CA LEU A 230 4.92 0.69 -6.06
C LEU A 230 6.15 -0.05 -5.51
N PHE A 231 6.01 -0.64 -4.33
CA PHE A 231 7.11 -1.34 -3.64
C PHE A 231 7.30 -2.76 -4.20
N VAL A 232 8.07 -2.90 -5.28
CA VAL A 232 8.33 -4.20 -5.92
C VAL A 232 9.41 -4.98 -5.16
N MET A 233 9.26 -6.31 -5.04
CA MET A 233 10.05 -7.13 -4.10
C MET A 233 11.20 -7.94 -4.67
N GLN A 234 11.14 -8.47 -5.89
CA GLN A 234 12.32 -9.00 -6.59
C GLN A 234 12.49 -8.24 -7.89
N VAL A 235 11.58 -8.43 -8.85
CA VAL A 235 11.70 -7.90 -10.21
C VAL A 235 10.32 -7.62 -10.78
N GLU A 236 10.27 -6.98 -11.96
CA GLU A 236 9.01 -6.63 -12.64
C GLU A 236 8.13 -7.87 -12.95
N MET A 237 8.71 -9.06 -13.08
CA MET A 237 7.96 -10.32 -13.24
C MET A 237 7.02 -10.61 -12.06
N ASP A 238 7.36 -10.15 -10.85
CA ASP A 238 6.49 -10.27 -9.69
C ASP A 238 5.21 -9.46 -9.86
N VAL A 239 5.30 -8.29 -10.51
CA VAL A 239 4.16 -7.42 -10.80
C VAL A 239 3.21 -8.12 -11.77
N TYR A 240 3.74 -8.67 -12.87
CA TYR A 240 2.96 -9.50 -13.80
C TYR A 240 2.29 -10.67 -13.08
N THR A 241 3.03 -11.37 -12.23
CA THR A 241 2.50 -12.52 -11.46
C THR A 241 1.40 -12.09 -10.48
N ALA A 242 1.54 -10.93 -9.83
CA ALA A 242 0.52 -10.37 -8.95
C ALA A 242 -0.75 -10.01 -9.72
N LEU A 243 -0.62 -9.41 -10.91
CA LEU A 243 -1.75 -9.12 -11.79
C LEU A 243 -2.43 -10.39 -12.29
N LYS A 244 -1.67 -11.44 -12.61
CA LYS A 244 -2.22 -12.75 -12.98
C LYS A 244 -3.08 -13.34 -11.85
N LYS A 245 -2.59 -13.30 -10.60
CA LYS A 245 -3.35 -13.72 -9.41
C LYS A 245 -4.61 -12.88 -9.21
N TRP A 246 -4.48 -11.56 -9.30
CA TRP A 246 -5.58 -10.63 -9.14
C TRP A 246 -6.67 -10.85 -10.19
N MET A 247 -6.31 -10.93 -11.47
CA MET A 247 -7.20 -11.22 -12.58
C MET A 247 -7.96 -12.54 -12.37
N PHE A 248 -7.25 -13.59 -11.95
CA PHE A 248 -7.89 -14.87 -11.60
C PHE A 248 -8.93 -14.72 -10.48
N LEU A 249 -8.63 -13.96 -9.43
CA LEU A 249 -9.58 -13.71 -8.33
C LEU A 249 -10.79 -12.87 -8.76
N GLN A 250 -10.60 -11.89 -9.64
CA GLN A 250 -11.71 -11.09 -10.19
C GLN A 250 -12.67 -11.96 -11.02
N LEU A 251 -12.14 -12.94 -11.76
CA LEU A 251 -12.92 -13.87 -12.58
C LEU A 251 -13.48 -15.06 -11.78
N ASN A 252 -12.91 -15.36 -10.61
CA ASN A 252 -13.33 -16.47 -9.75
C ASN A 252 -13.57 -15.98 -8.31
N PRO A 253 -14.63 -15.18 -8.05
CA PRO A 253 -14.85 -14.57 -6.73
C PRO A 253 -15.06 -15.58 -5.59
N SER A 254 -15.53 -16.79 -5.93
CA SER A 254 -15.78 -17.88 -4.99
C SER A 254 -14.51 -18.62 -4.53
N TRP A 255 -13.34 -18.36 -5.11
CA TRP A 255 -12.10 -19.01 -4.71
C TRP A 255 -11.70 -18.60 -3.29
N ASP A 256 -11.49 -19.55 -2.37
CA ASP A 256 -11.22 -19.28 -0.94
C ASP A 256 -9.91 -19.90 -0.42
N GLY A 257 -9.05 -20.35 -1.33
CA GLY A 257 -7.82 -21.04 -0.99
C GLY A 257 -6.77 -20.17 -0.27
N PRO A 258 -5.71 -20.79 0.28
CA PRO A 258 -4.60 -20.07 0.88
C PRO A 258 -3.75 -19.36 -0.21
N ILE A 259 -3.25 -18.16 0.10
CA ILE A 259 -2.45 -17.32 -0.82
C ILE A 259 -1.27 -18.05 -1.50
N LYS A 260 -0.70 -19.08 -0.84
CA LYS A 260 0.41 -19.88 -1.37
C LYS A 260 0.01 -20.76 -2.56
N GLN A 261 -1.27 -21.18 -2.63
CA GLN A 261 -1.81 -22.01 -3.71
C GLN A 261 -2.33 -21.17 -4.89
N LEU A 262 -2.67 -19.90 -4.63
CA LEU A 262 -3.30 -19.00 -5.60
C LEU A 262 -2.64 -18.97 -6.98
N LEU A 263 -1.29 -18.92 -7.02
CA LEU A 263 -0.60 -18.90 -8.31
C LEU A 263 -0.76 -20.21 -9.08
N ALA A 264 -0.66 -21.35 -8.40
CA ALA A 264 -0.79 -22.66 -9.02
C ALA A 264 -2.22 -22.88 -9.54
N ASP A 265 -3.23 -22.42 -8.80
CA ASP A 265 -4.62 -22.49 -9.22
C ASP A 265 -4.89 -21.56 -10.41
N ALA A 266 -4.36 -20.34 -10.40
CA ALA A 266 -4.43 -19.41 -11.53
C ALA A 266 -3.76 -19.99 -12.79
N ASP A 267 -2.58 -20.61 -12.64
CA ASP A 267 -1.87 -21.27 -13.75
C ASP A 267 -2.68 -22.45 -14.30
N THR A 268 -3.29 -23.24 -13.42
CA THR A 268 -4.14 -24.38 -13.80
C THR A 268 -5.39 -23.89 -14.55
N TRP A 269 -6.01 -22.82 -14.07
CA TRP A 269 -7.17 -22.19 -14.71
C TRP A 269 -6.83 -21.68 -16.12
N LEU A 270 -5.70 -20.98 -16.29
CA LEU A 270 -5.22 -20.53 -17.61
C LEU A 270 -4.93 -21.71 -18.54
N CYS A 271 -4.31 -22.78 -18.03
CA CYS A 271 -4.02 -23.97 -18.83
C CYS A 271 -5.30 -24.64 -19.33
N LYS A 272 -6.29 -24.83 -18.45
CA LYS A 272 -7.60 -25.41 -18.81
C LYS A 272 -8.30 -24.57 -19.86
N ARG A 273 -8.33 -23.25 -19.70
CA ARG A 273 -8.93 -22.33 -20.67
C ARG A 273 -8.37 -22.54 -22.08
N ARG A 274 -7.05 -22.67 -22.23
CA ARG A 274 -6.42 -22.94 -23.53
C ARG A 274 -6.73 -24.33 -24.09
N SER A 275 -6.68 -25.36 -23.24
CA SER A 275 -6.85 -26.75 -23.65
C SER A 275 -8.29 -27.11 -23.97
N ASP A 276 -9.23 -26.69 -23.12
CA ASP A 276 -10.63 -27.13 -23.17
C ASP A 276 -11.46 -26.29 -24.15
N LEU A 277 -11.13 -25.01 -24.34
CA LEU A 277 -11.87 -24.09 -25.22
C LEU A 277 -11.25 -23.92 -26.60
N CYS A 278 -10.11 -24.56 -26.88
CA CYS A 278 -9.32 -24.34 -28.10
C CYS A 278 -9.01 -22.86 -28.37
N GLU A 279 -8.98 -22.04 -27.32
CA GLU A 279 -8.71 -20.61 -27.41
C GLU A 279 -7.25 -20.40 -27.80
N LYS A 280 -7.06 -20.07 -29.09
CA LYS A 280 -5.76 -19.69 -29.64
C LYS A 280 -5.46 -18.21 -29.44
N GLU A 281 -6.49 -17.41 -29.21
CA GLU A 281 -6.30 -15.98 -29.02
C GLU A 281 -5.76 -15.67 -27.62
N PRO A 282 -4.98 -14.58 -27.47
CA PRO A 282 -4.52 -14.12 -26.17
C PRO A 282 -5.69 -13.68 -25.29
N PHE A 283 -5.63 -13.97 -23.99
CA PHE A 283 -6.74 -13.67 -23.07
C PHE A 283 -7.20 -12.21 -23.13
N LEU A 284 -6.28 -11.24 -23.17
CA LEU A 284 -6.62 -9.81 -23.19
C LEU A 284 -7.34 -9.34 -24.46
N ASN A 285 -7.35 -10.13 -25.54
CA ASN A 285 -8.13 -9.81 -26.74
C ASN A 285 -9.58 -10.29 -26.65
N THR A 286 -9.90 -11.15 -25.68
CA THR A 286 -11.27 -11.63 -25.44
C THR A 286 -12.13 -10.56 -24.78
N GLU A 287 -13.46 -10.69 -24.87
CA GLU A 287 -14.39 -9.77 -24.21
C GLU A 287 -14.20 -9.73 -22.69
N GLU A 288 -13.95 -10.88 -22.06
CA GLU A 288 -13.67 -10.98 -20.62
C GLU A 288 -12.32 -10.33 -20.26
N GLY A 289 -11.32 -10.46 -21.12
CA GLY A 289 -9.99 -9.90 -20.92
C GLY A 289 -9.91 -8.38 -21.10
N ALA A 290 -10.83 -7.80 -21.88
CA ALA A 290 -10.80 -6.38 -22.24
C ALA A 290 -10.80 -5.45 -21.02
N ALA A 291 -11.50 -5.83 -19.93
CA ALA A 291 -11.54 -5.06 -18.69
C ALA A 291 -10.17 -4.94 -17.99
N PHE A 292 -9.25 -5.86 -18.24
CA PHE A 292 -7.93 -5.91 -17.60
C PHE A 292 -6.82 -5.26 -18.45
N CYS A 293 -7.10 -4.95 -19.72
CA CYS A 293 -6.14 -4.41 -20.67
C CYS A 293 -5.44 -3.15 -20.17
N SER A 294 -6.18 -2.21 -19.57
CA SER A 294 -5.63 -0.93 -19.10
C SER A 294 -4.57 -1.12 -18.01
N VAL A 295 -4.74 -2.13 -17.16
CA VAL A 295 -3.80 -2.47 -16.08
C VAL A 295 -2.57 -3.20 -16.63
N PHE A 296 -2.75 -4.21 -17.47
CA PHE A 296 -1.63 -4.99 -18.01
C PHE A 296 -0.74 -4.19 -18.96
N LYS A 297 -1.26 -3.17 -19.64
CA LYS A 297 -0.45 -2.22 -20.44
C LYS A 297 0.60 -1.46 -19.63
N LEU A 298 0.40 -1.32 -18.32
CA LEU A 298 1.29 -0.57 -17.43
C LEU A 298 2.43 -1.43 -16.87
N VAL A 299 2.42 -2.74 -17.12
CA VAL A 299 3.54 -3.62 -16.78
C VAL A 299 4.74 -3.24 -17.65
N ARG A 300 5.91 -3.04 -17.03
CA ARG A 300 7.12 -2.62 -17.74
C ARG A 300 7.79 -3.83 -18.40
N LEU A 301 7.14 -4.36 -19.43
CA LEU A 301 7.51 -5.60 -20.12
C LEU A 301 8.99 -5.64 -20.54
N GLN A 302 9.58 -4.48 -20.88
CA GLN A 302 11.00 -4.36 -21.20
C GLN A 302 11.93 -4.91 -20.11
N HIS A 303 11.51 -4.87 -18.84
CA HIS A 303 12.28 -5.36 -17.70
C HIS A 303 11.94 -6.81 -17.31
N ILE A 304 10.97 -7.43 -18.00
CA ILE A 304 10.64 -8.85 -17.84
C ILE A 304 11.31 -9.68 -18.94
N ILE A 305 11.22 -9.22 -20.19
CA ILE A 305 11.72 -9.98 -21.36
C ILE A 305 13.25 -10.09 -21.43
N ASN A 306 13.96 -9.33 -20.60
CA ASN A 306 15.41 -9.43 -20.44
C ASN A 306 15.84 -10.68 -19.65
N ASP A 307 14.91 -11.48 -19.15
CA ASP A 307 15.14 -12.81 -18.60
C ASP A 307 14.43 -13.88 -19.46
N LEU A 308 15.19 -14.85 -19.99
CA LEU A 308 14.68 -15.85 -20.93
C LEU A 308 13.58 -16.74 -20.31
N ALA A 309 13.71 -17.08 -19.02
CA ALA A 309 12.70 -17.88 -18.35
C ALA A 309 11.39 -17.11 -18.22
N SER A 310 11.46 -15.84 -17.83
CA SER A 310 10.32 -14.93 -17.71
C SER A 310 9.66 -14.67 -19.07
N ALA A 311 10.44 -14.41 -20.12
CA ALA A 311 9.94 -14.24 -21.49
C ALA A 311 9.14 -15.47 -21.96
N ARG A 312 9.67 -16.68 -21.74
CA ARG A 312 8.96 -17.94 -22.05
C ARG A 312 7.68 -18.11 -21.24
N ILE A 313 7.65 -17.65 -19.98
CA ILE A 313 6.44 -17.69 -19.17
C ILE A 313 5.38 -16.74 -19.76
N LEU A 314 5.74 -15.52 -20.15
CA LEU A 314 4.80 -14.58 -20.77
C LEU A 314 4.15 -15.16 -22.04
N GLU A 315 4.96 -15.74 -22.93
CA GLU A 315 4.48 -16.39 -24.16
C GLU A 315 3.62 -17.62 -23.85
N ARG A 316 4.10 -18.47 -22.93
CA ARG A 316 3.38 -19.68 -22.54
C ARG A 316 2.05 -19.33 -21.91
N ASP A 317 1.96 -18.32 -21.06
CA ASP A 317 0.73 -17.95 -20.35
C ASP A 317 -0.34 -17.45 -21.34
N ASN A 318 0.05 -16.92 -22.51
CA ASN A 318 -0.83 -16.42 -23.58
C ASN A 318 -1.89 -15.42 -23.08
N ILE A 319 -1.52 -14.60 -22.08
CA ILE A 319 -2.38 -13.53 -21.58
C ILE A 319 -2.25 -12.29 -22.47
N LEU A 320 -1.00 -11.92 -22.80
CA LEU A 320 -0.65 -10.70 -23.49
C LEU A 320 -0.75 -10.86 -25.01
N PRO A 321 -1.20 -9.84 -25.76
CA PRO A 321 -1.15 -9.86 -27.22
C PRO A 321 0.30 -10.01 -27.74
N PRO A 322 0.58 -10.89 -28.72
CA PRO A 322 1.91 -11.10 -29.28
C PRO A 322 2.56 -9.84 -29.83
N GLU A 323 1.75 -8.89 -30.32
CA GLU A 323 2.22 -7.62 -30.87
C GLU A 323 2.91 -6.76 -29.80
N TRP A 324 2.45 -6.84 -28.55
CA TRP A 324 3.05 -6.12 -27.43
C TRP A 324 4.46 -6.65 -27.17
N LEU A 325 4.61 -7.98 -27.10
CA LEU A 325 5.91 -8.63 -26.90
C LEU A 325 6.85 -8.39 -28.08
N THR A 326 6.37 -8.55 -29.31
CA THR A 326 7.17 -8.34 -30.53
C THR A 326 7.75 -6.92 -30.59
N THR A 327 6.93 -5.92 -30.27
CA THR A 327 7.38 -4.51 -30.20
C THR A 327 8.46 -4.34 -29.13
N MET A 328 8.28 -4.95 -27.95
CA MET A 328 9.26 -4.85 -26.87
C MET A 328 10.57 -5.59 -27.19
N TYR A 329 10.52 -6.78 -27.79
CA TYR A 329 11.72 -7.51 -28.24
C TYR A 329 12.52 -6.68 -29.24
N LYS A 330 11.85 -6.07 -30.24
CA LYS A 330 12.49 -5.15 -31.20
C LYS A 330 13.17 -3.98 -30.48
N ASN A 331 12.50 -3.36 -29.51
CA ASN A 331 13.05 -2.24 -28.76
C ASN A 331 14.27 -2.64 -27.92
N GLN A 332 14.23 -3.79 -27.25
CA GLN A 332 15.36 -4.29 -26.45
C GLN A 332 16.55 -4.68 -27.34
N TRP A 333 16.29 -5.24 -28.53
CA TRP A 333 17.34 -5.51 -29.52
C TRP A 333 18.06 -4.22 -29.94
N PHE A 334 17.32 -3.16 -30.30
CA PHE A 334 17.93 -1.87 -30.63
C PHE A 334 18.61 -1.21 -29.43
N ALA A 335 18.08 -1.35 -28.21
CA ALA A 335 18.76 -0.87 -27.02
C ALA A 335 20.13 -1.57 -26.83
N MET A 336 20.19 -2.89 -27.04
CA MET A 336 21.45 -3.64 -27.01
C MET A 336 22.43 -3.15 -28.07
N LEU A 337 21.98 -2.96 -29.32
CA LEU A 337 22.83 -2.44 -30.38
C LEU A 337 23.35 -1.02 -30.06
N ARG A 338 22.51 -0.14 -29.51
CA ARG A 338 22.94 1.21 -29.10
C ARG A 338 24.00 1.16 -28.00
N THR A 339 23.82 0.28 -27.01
CA THR A 339 24.81 0.14 -25.92
C THR A 339 26.14 -0.41 -26.41
N GLU A 340 26.17 -1.25 -27.44
CA GLU A 340 27.41 -1.84 -27.95
C GLU A 340 28.09 -1.00 -29.04
N PHE A 341 27.33 -0.36 -29.93
CA PHE A 341 27.86 0.31 -31.13
C PHE A 341 27.73 1.84 -31.12
N ASP A 342 26.74 2.40 -30.43
CA ASP A 342 26.37 3.82 -30.52
C ASP A 342 26.80 4.62 -29.27
N ASN A 343 27.70 4.05 -28.47
CA ASN A 343 28.21 4.65 -27.23
C ASN A 343 27.11 5.10 -26.23
N ASP A 344 25.94 4.44 -26.21
CA ASP A 344 24.97 4.65 -25.13
C ASP A 344 25.56 4.11 -23.81
N ASN A 345 26.19 5.02 -23.07
CA ASN A 345 26.79 4.72 -21.78
C ASN A 345 25.75 4.71 -20.64
N GLY A 346 24.47 4.96 -20.92
CA GLY A 346 23.41 5.17 -19.94
C GLY A 346 23.02 6.64 -19.78
N PRO A 347 21.96 6.92 -18.99
CA PRO A 347 21.35 8.26 -18.92
C PRO A 347 22.32 9.31 -18.37
N GLN A 348 22.50 10.42 -19.11
CA GLN A 348 23.38 11.54 -18.73
C GLN A 348 22.61 12.80 -18.31
N VAL A 349 21.52 13.09 -19.03
CA VAL A 349 20.52 14.09 -18.68
C VAL A 349 19.23 13.32 -18.58
N SER A 350 18.43 13.50 -17.54
CA SER A 350 17.18 12.77 -17.48
C SER A 350 16.07 13.65 -16.96
N ASN A 351 14.98 13.63 -17.70
CA ASN A 351 13.69 14.04 -17.19
C ASN A 351 13.27 13.06 -16.09
N LYS A 352 13.07 13.57 -14.88
CA LYS A 352 12.57 12.79 -13.73
C LYS A 352 11.30 12.02 -14.09
N ASP A 353 10.41 12.60 -14.89
CA ASP A 353 9.14 11.98 -15.28
C ASP A 353 9.37 10.75 -16.18
N GLU A 354 10.35 10.85 -17.09
CA GLU A 354 10.72 9.75 -17.98
C GLU A 354 11.39 8.59 -17.21
N PHE A 355 12.22 8.93 -16.22
CA PHE A 355 12.78 7.95 -15.29
C PHE A 355 11.67 7.24 -14.49
N GLU A 356 10.71 7.99 -13.95
CA GLU A 356 9.62 7.42 -13.16
C GLU A 356 8.76 6.49 -14.00
N LEU A 357 8.53 6.80 -15.27
CA LEU A 357 7.77 5.97 -16.20
C LEU A 357 8.53 4.71 -16.65
N ASN A 358 9.82 4.82 -16.96
CA ASN A 358 10.57 3.78 -17.68
C ASN A 358 11.53 2.94 -16.82
N SER A 359 11.80 3.34 -15.58
CA SER A 359 12.75 2.62 -14.71
C SER A 359 12.36 1.16 -14.46
N MET A 360 13.33 0.27 -14.33
CA MET A 360 13.15 -1.05 -13.76
C MET A 360 12.72 -0.91 -12.31
N ARG A 361 11.70 -1.65 -11.87
CA ARG A 361 11.33 -1.76 -10.45
C ARG A 361 11.80 -3.09 -9.90
N CYS A 362 12.53 -3.05 -8.79
CA CYS A 362 13.03 -4.23 -8.13
C CYS A 362 13.19 -3.99 -6.63
N GLY A 363 13.43 -5.05 -5.86
CA GLY A 363 13.60 -4.90 -4.43
C GLY A 363 14.21 -6.10 -3.72
N ARG A 364 14.27 -6.02 -2.39
CA ARG A 364 14.77 -7.09 -1.54
C ARG A 364 14.23 -6.93 -0.12
N LYS A 365 13.92 -8.04 0.55
CA LYS A 365 13.62 -8.06 1.99
C LYS A 365 14.87 -8.49 2.75
N LEU A 366 15.32 -7.65 3.68
CA LEU A 366 16.37 -7.99 4.64
C LEU A 366 15.68 -8.35 5.96
N SER A 367 15.79 -9.61 6.38
CA SER A 367 15.03 -10.10 7.55
C SER A 367 15.61 -9.62 8.89
N LYS A 368 16.91 -9.32 8.95
CA LYS A 368 17.63 -8.91 10.14
C LYS A 368 18.84 -8.06 9.75
N ASP A 369 19.48 -7.43 10.73
CA ASP A 369 20.77 -6.77 10.52
C ASP A 369 21.85 -7.83 10.22
N GLY A 370 22.84 -7.48 9.42
CA GLY A 370 23.90 -8.37 8.95
C GLY A 370 24.40 -8.01 7.56
N ASP A 371 25.29 -8.82 6.99
CA ASP A 371 25.83 -8.58 5.66
C ASP A 371 25.00 -9.28 4.57
N TYR A 372 24.59 -8.52 3.57
CA TYR A 372 23.86 -9.02 2.41
C TYR A 372 24.54 -8.52 1.14
N CYS A 373 24.71 -9.41 0.17
CA CYS A 373 25.19 -9.05 -1.16
C CYS A 373 24.34 -9.79 -2.18
N TRP A 374 23.77 -9.07 -3.15
CA TRP A 374 22.87 -9.66 -4.14
C TRP A 374 22.93 -8.93 -5.48
N ARG A 375 22.34 -9.60 -6.47
CA ARG A 375 22.05 -9.10 -7.81
C ARG A 375 20.59 -9.41 -8.13
N TRP A 376 20.00 -8.65 -9.02
CA TRP A 376 18.72 -9.02 -9.63
C TRP A 376 18.94 -9.75 -10.94
N THR A 377 18.05 -10.68 -11.26
CA THR A 377 18.08 -11.43 -12.51
C THR A 377 17.68 -10.54 -13.69
N GLY A 378 18.15 -10.89 -14.88
CA GLY A 378 17.85 -10.19 -16.13
C GLY A 378 19.10 -9.58 -16.77
N PHE A 379 19.05 -9.44 -18.10
CA PHE A 379 20.09 -8.79 -18.88
C PHE A 379 19.92 -7.27 -18.87
N ASN A 380 20.82 -6.57 -18.17
CA ASN A 380 20.85 -5.11 -18.10
C ASN A 380 21.92 -4.51 -19.02
N PHE A 381 22.02 -5.01 -20.26
CA PHE A 381 22.97 -4.51 -21.27
C PHE A 381 24.43 -4.51 -20.79
N GLY A 382 24.81 -5.62 -20.17
CA GLY A 382 26.14 -5.82 -19.60
C GLY A 382 26.44 -5.02 -18.33
N PHE A 383 25.50 -4.26 -17.78
CA PHE A 383 25.67 -3.58 -16.50
C PHE A 383 25.39 -4.55 -15.35
N ASP A 384 26.43 -5.25 -14.87
CA ASP A 384 26.32 -6.12 -13.69
C ASP A 384 26.42 -5.28 -12.40
N LEU A 385 25.27 -4.89 -11.86
CA LEU A 385 25.17 -4.12 -10.62
C LEU A 385 25.04 -5.06 -9.40
N LEU A 386 26.09 -5.04 -8.58
CA LEU A 386 26.10 -5.61 -7.24
C LEU A 386 25.54 -4.61 -6.24
N VAL A 387 24.62 -5.07 -5.41
CA VAL A 387 24.15 -4.30 -4.24
C VAL A 387 24.55 -5.01 -2.98
N THR A 388 25.18 -4.26 -2.07
CA THR A 388 25.62 -4.76 -0.77
C THR A 388 25.00 -3.91 0.32
N TYR A 389 24.39 -4.56 1.31
CA TYR A 389 24.11 -3.98 2.61
C TYR A 389 25.15 -4.52 3.58
N THR A 390 26.01 -3.66 4.11
CA THR A 390 27.05 -4.02 5.09
C THR A 390 27.32 -2.83 5.98
N ASN A 391 27.53 -3.07 7.28
CA ASN A 391 27.79 -2.00 8.25
C ASN A 391 26.79 -0.83 8.15
N ARG A 392 25.53 -1.13 7.80
CA ARG A 392 24.44 -0.15 7.61
C ARG A 392 24.63 0.82 6.45
N PHE A 393 25.51 0.50 5.52
CA PHE A 393 25.62 1.17 4.24
C PHE A 393 24.95 0.34 3.15
N ILE A 394 24.28 1.01 2.22
CA ILE A 394 23.97 0.43 0.91
C ILE A 394 25.07 0.86 -0.05
N VAL A 395 25.73 -0.11 -0.66
CA VAL A 395 26.83 0.08 -1.60
C VAL A 395 26.44 -0.49 -2.95
N PHE A 396 26.67 0.28 -4.00
CA PHE A 396 26.56 -0.16 -5.38
C PHE A 396 27.94 -0.42 -5.92
N LYS A 397 28.09 -1.53 -6.63
CA LYS A 397 29.32 -1.88 -7.34
C LYS A 397 29.00 -2.29 -8.77
N ARG A 398 29.68 -1.69 -9.73
CA ARG A 398 29.64 -2.19 -11.11
C ARG A 398 30.65 -3.33 -11.24
N ASN A 399 30.21 -4.56 -11.12
CA ASN A 399 31.07 -5.71 -11.27
C ASN A 399 31.52 -5.86 -12.73
N THR A 400 32.79 -6.11 -12.97
CA THR A 400 33.30 -6.40 -14.32
C THR A 400 34.30 -7.53 -14.32
N LEU A 401 35.31 -7.48 -13.47
CA LEU A 401 36.38 -8.48 -13.41
C LEU A 401 36.48 -9.11 -12.01
N SER A 402 35.95 -8.46 -10.98
CA SER A 402 36.21 -8.85 -9.59
C SER A 402 35.43 -10.09 -9.12
N GLN A 403 34.24 -10.35 -9.67
CA GLN A 403 33.43 -11.52 -9.34
C GLN A 403 32.89 -12.20 -10.59
N PRO A 404 32.77 -13.55 -10.59
CA PRO A 404 32.13 -14.27 -11.68
C PRO A 404 30.70 -13.76 -11.94
N CYS A 405 30.40 -13.48 -13.20
CA CYS A 405 29.06 -13.12 -13.66
C CYS A 405 28.54 -14.24 -14.58
N GLY A 406 27.27 -14.62 -14.42
CA GLY A 406 26.63 -15.65 -15.24
C GLY A 406 26.20 -15.18 -16.63
N GLY A 407 26.36 -13.88 -16.94
CA GLY A 407 25.94 -13.27 -18.20
C GLY A 407 27.03 -12.42 -18.84
N ALA A 408 26.70 -11.78 -19.96
CA ALA A 408 27.59 -10.83 -20.61
C ALA A 408 27.80 -9.58 -19.74
N VAL A 409 29.02 -9.03 -19.75
CA VAL A 409 29.39 -7.84 -18.98
C VAL A 409 30.01 -6.80 -19.91
N SER A 410 29.57 -5.55 -19.75
CA SER A 410 30.00 -4.43 -20.58
C SER A 410 31.41 -4.00 -20.20
N LEU A 411 32.31 -3.96 -21.17
CA LEU A 411 33.71 -3.56 -21.01
C LEU A 411 33.93 -2.05 -21.24
N GLN A 412 32.87 -1.25 -21.41
CA GLN A 412 32.99 0.20 -21.50
C GLN A 412 33.68 0.76 -20.23
N PRO A 413 34.54 1.77 -20.35
CA PRO A 413 35.31 2.28 -19.20
C PRO A 413 34.40 2.85 -18.11
N ARG A 414 33.34 3.56 -18.51
CA ARG A 414 32.36 4.20 -17.62
C ARG A 414 30.95 3.90 -18.10
N ARG A 415 30.02 3.75 -17.16
CA ARG A 415 28.59 3.65 -17.42
C ARG A 415 27.83 4.54 -16.44
N HIS A 416 26.73 5.11 -16.90
CA HIS A 416 25.83 5.93 -16.11
C HIS A 416 24.60 5.13 -15.71
N LEU A 417 24.15 5.35 -14.48
CA LEU A 417 22.99 4.72 -13.88
C LEU A 417 22.13 5.82 -13.27
N ALA A 418 20.91 5.96 -13.76
CA ALA A 418 19.89 6.71 -13.02
C ALA A 418 19.20 5.77 -12.05
N TYR A 419 19.02 6.21 -10.80
CA TYR A 419 18.41 5.38 -9.79
C TYR A 419 17.62 6.17 -8.75
N ARG A 420 16.72 5.46 -8.07
CA ARG A 420 16.06 5.89 -6.85
C ARG A 420 15.96 4.69 -5.92
N LEU A 421 16.54 4.81 -4.74
CA LEU A 421 16.53 3.78 -3.71
C LEU A 421 15.62 4.25 -2.57
N ARG A 422 14.65 3.41 -2.21
CA ARG A 422 13.73 3.60 -1.09
C ARG A 422 13.86 2.43 -0.13
N LEU A 423 13.99 2.73 1.15
CA LEU A 423 14.01 1.77 2.23
C LEU A 423 12.81 2.01 3.13
N ALA A 424 12.12 0.94 3.51
CA ALA A 424 10.98 1.02 4.40
C ALA A 424 10.96 -0.13 5.40
N SER A 425 10.43 0.11 6.58
CA SER A 425 10.01 -0.94 7.50
C SER A 425 8.54 -0.73 7.86
N PHE A 426 7.86 -1.82 8.15
CA PHE A 426 6.42 -1.83 8.41
C PHE A 426 6.12 -2.54 9.72
N ASP A 427 5.06 -2.10 10.40
CA ASP A 427 4.51 -2.82 11.55
C ASP A 427 3.68 -4.04 11.10
N SER A 428 3.08 -4.75 12.06
CA SER A 428 2.24 -5.91 11.79
C SER A 428 0.97 -5.61 10.99
N ARG A 429 0.56 -4.34 10.90
CA ARG A 429 -0.61 -3.87 10.12
C ARG A 429 -0.20 -3.33 8.74
N GLY A 430 1.09 -3.34 8.40
CA GLY A 430 1.60 -2.75 7.16
C GLY A 430 1.76 -1.23 7.23
N LYS A 431 1.64 -0.61 8.40
CA LYS A 431 1.87 0.84 8.58
C LYS A 431 3.36 1.11 8.54
N LEU A 432 3.75 2.17 7.85
CA LEU A 432 5.14 2.59 7.72
C LEU A 432 5.71 3.03 9.08
N VAL A 433 6.79 2.38 9.51
CA VAL A 433 7.50 2.69 10.77
C VAL A 433 8.70 3.61 10.49
N CYS A 434 9.50 3.27 9.48
CA CYS A 434 10.57 4.13 8.99
C CYS A 434 10.60 4.13 7.47
N SER A 435 10.98 5.26 6.87
CA SER A 435 11.26 5.34 5.44
C SER A 435 12.47 6.24 5.16
N ARG A 436 13.27 5.86 4.18
CA ARG A 436 14.36 6.65 3.62
C ARG A 436 14.33 6.55 2.11
N SER A 437 14.70 7.64 1.44
CA SER A 437 14.78 7.69 -0.01
C SER A 437 16.02 8.48 -0.41
N THR A 438 16.71 8.07 -1.45
CA THR A 438 17.76 8.89 -2.09
C THR A 438 17.17 10.00 -2.95
N GLY A 439 15.86 9.96 -3.25
CA GLY A 439 15.31 10.66 -4.39
C GLY A 439 15.90 10.14 -5.71
N TYR A 440 15.63 10.86 -6.80
CA TYR A 440 16.26 10.62 -8.09
C TYR A 440 17.75 10.99 -8.02
N GLN A 441 18.63 10.10 -8.48
CA GLN A 441 20.07 10.29 -8.49
C GLN A 441 20.67 9.77 -9.80
N LEU A 442 21.79 10.36 -10.20
CA LEU A 442 22.64 9.89 -11.28
C LEU A 442 23.98 9.45 -10.70
N LEU A 443 24.43 8.28 -11.11
CA LEU A 443 25.69 7.70 -10.67
C LEU A 443 26.50 7.24 -11.89
N THR A 444 27.78 7.59 -11.92
CA THR A 444 28.72 7.08 -12.92
C THR A 444 29.64 6.08 -12.25
N LEU A 445 29.74 4.87 -12.80
CA LEU A 445 30.60 3.81 -12.28
C LEU A 445 31.62 3.34 -13.33
N GLU A 446 32.88 3.35 -12.92
CA GLU A 446 33.98 2.66 -13.59
C GLU A 446 33.93 1.15 -13.29
N LYS A 447 34.79 0.39 -13.99
CA LYS A 447 34.90 -1.07 -13.81
C LYS A 447 35.28 -1.39 -12.37
N ASP A 448 34.51 -2.27 -11.74
CA ASP A 448 34.68 -2.72 -10.37
C ASP A 448 34.67 -1.61 -9.30
N GLN A 449 34.23 -0.40 -9.67
CA GLN A 449 34.09 0.71 -8.74
C GLN A 449 32.94 0.48 -7.77
N GLU A 450 33.19 0.75 -6.49
CA GLU A 450 32.19 0.74 -5.41
C GLU A 450 31.82 2.17 -5.02
N TYR A 451 30.54 2.38 -4.70
CA TYR A 451 30.02 3.67 -4.27
C TYR A 451 28.96 3.48 -3.19
N VAL A 452 29.14 4.18 -2.07
CA VAL A 452 28.16 4.20 -0.97
C VAL A 452 26.99 5.10 -1.36
N VAL A 453 25.83 4.51 -1.60
CA VAL A 453 24.63 5.26 -2.05
C VAL A 453 23.70 5.67 -0.92
N MET A 454 23.79 5.01 0.25
CA MET A 454 23.01 5.39 1.42
C MET A 454 23.72 4.96 2.71
N ASN A 455 23.71 5.84 3.72
CA ASN A 455 24.12 5.55 5.09
C ASN A 455 22.86 5.51 5.99
N LEU A 456 22.76 4.48 6.83
CA LEU A 456 21.59 4.23 7.65
C LEU A 456 21.91 4.41 9.13
N ASP A 457 21.21 5.35 9.76
CA ASP A 457 21.29 5.54 11.21
C ASP A 457 20.66 4.37 11.96
N SER A 458 21.46 3.70 12.78
CA SER A 458 21.07 2.64 13.73
C SER A 458 19.73 2.87 14.41
N ARG A 459 19.48 4.09 14.86
CA ARG A 459 18.38 4.39 15.78
C ARG A 459 17.03 4.32 15.10
N LEU A 460 17.02 4.34 13.78
CA LEU A 460 15.83 4.46 12.94
C LEU A 460 15.56 3.21 12.11
N LEU A 461 16.43 2.21 12.20
CA LEU A 461 16.28 0.94 11.49
C LEU A 461 15.40 -0.02 12.30
N SER A 462 14.36 -0.51 11.65
CA SER A 462 13.56 -1.63 12.12
C SER A 462 13.57 -2.72 11.05
N PHE A 463 13.62 -3.97 11.50
CA PHE A 463 13.63 -5.14 10.64
C PHE A 463 12.31 -5.90 10.74
N PRO A 464 11.80 -6.49 9.64
CA PRO A 464 12.45 -6.59 8.33
C PRO A 464 12.52 -5.26 7.57
N LEU A 465 13.66 -5.03 6.92
CA LEU A 465 13.91 -3.85 6.10
C LEU A 465 13.64 -4.18 4.64
N TYR A 466 12.74 -3.44 4.02
CA TYR A 466 12.37 -3.58 2.63
C TYR A 466 13.15 -2.57 1.80
N VAL A 467 13.93 -3.07 0.86
CA VAL A 467 14.70 -2.32 -0.13
C VAL A 467 13.91 -2.30 -1.42
N CYS A 468 13.60 -1.13 -1.95
CA CYS A 468 12.98 -0.95 -3.26
C CYS A 468 13.85 -0.01 -4.10
N CYS A 469 14.15 -0.44 -5.31
CA CYS A 469 14.98 0.30 -6.24
C CYS A 469 14.21 0.54 -7.54
N ASN A 470 14.40 1.74 -8.08
CA ASN A 470 14.11 2.07 -9.47
C ASN A 470 15.46 2.27 -10.17
N PHE A 471 15.70 1.59 -11.30
CA PHE A 471 16.95 1.70 -12.06
C PHE A 471 16.70 1.99 -13.55
N LEU A 472 17.57 2.77 -14.16
CA LEU A 472 17.59 2.96 -15.62
C LEU A 472 19.04 2.90 -16.12
N TYR A 473 19.32 1.90 -16.96
CA TYR A 473 20.67 1.52 -17.41
C TYR A 473 21.04 2.02 -18.80
N THR A 474 20.04 2.44 -19.59
CA THR A 474 20.17 2.89 -20.98
C THR A 474 19.49 4.23 -21.15
N SER A 475 19.98 5.03 -22.09
CA SER A 475 19.35 6.30 -22.41
C SER A 475 18.00 6.08 -23.11
N PRO A 476 16.98 6.89 -22.78
CA PRO A 476 15.71 6.83 -23.48
C PRO A 476 15.89 7.08 -24.99
N PRO A 477 14.97 6.60 -25.84
CA PRO A 477 15.08 6.81 -27.30
C PRO A 477 14.97 8.28 -27.72
N SER A 478 14.38 9.12 -26.89
CA SER A 478 14.09 10.55 -27.11
C SER A 478 15.32 11.47 -27.03
N ASP A 479 16.41 11.02 -26.40
CA ASP A 479 17.59 11.84 -26.13
C ASP A 479 18.52 12.04 -27.34
N HIS A 480 18.24 11.40 -28.48
CA HIS A 480 18.99 11.63 -29.71
C HIS A 480 18.26 12.61 -30.64
N ARG A 481 18.49 13.91 -30.42
CA ARG A 481 18.59 14.84 -31.55
C ARG A 481 19.91 14.49 -32.25
N PRO A 482 19.95 14.32 -33.59
CA PRO A 482 21.21 14.16 -34.29
C PRO A 482 22.06 15.41 -34.03
N ASP A 483 23.32 15.20 -33.67
CA ASP A 483 24.28 16.27 -33.42
C ASP A 483 24.23 17.31 -34.53
N SER A 484 23.90 18.55 -34.17
CA SER A 484 24.08 19.72 -35.01
C SER A 484 25.56 20.12 -35.05
N SER A 485 26.43 19.20 -35.47
CA SER A 485 27.87 19.42 -35.63
C SER A 485 28.35 19.17 -37.07
N GLU A 486 27.53 19.53 -38.05
CA GLU A 486 27.96 19.71 -39.45
C GLU A 486 27.46 21.05 -40.01
N GLN A 487 27.69 22.16 -39.31
CA GLN A 487 27.63 23.50 -39.92
C GLN A 487 28.72 24.41 -39.35
N SER A 488 30.00 24.06 -39.55
CA SER A 488 31.07 25.07 -39.55
C SER A 488 32.33 24.61 -40.30
N SER A 489 32.23 24.35 -41.60
CA SER A 489 33.45 24.23 -42.44
C SER A 489 33.27 24.72 -43.88
N ALA A 490 32.35 25.66 -44.12
CA ALA A 490 32.18 26.30 -45.42
C ALA A 490 32.12 27.83 -45.29
N ALA A 491 33.24 28.44 -44.89
CA ALA A 491 33.56 29.84 -45.22
C ALA A 491 34.93 30.20 -44.64
N ARG A 492 36.01 29.98 -45.40
CA ARG A 492 37.23 30.81 -45.39
C ARG A 492 38.21 30.33 -46.48
N SER A 493 37.97 30.78 -47.70
CA SER A 493 39.01 30.96 -48.71
C SER A 493 38.55 31.97 -49.75
N VAL A 494 38.68 33.26 -49.42
CA VAL A 494 38.85 34.33 -50.39
C VAL A 494 39.92 35.27 -49.85
N SER A 495 41.15 35.05 -50.31
CA SER A 495 42.20 36.05 -50.62
C SER A 495 43.39 35.30 -51.17
#